data_AF-A0A2E8HSW7-F1
#
_entry.id   AF-A0A2E8HSW7-F1
#
_cell.length_a   1.000
_cell.length_b   1.000
_cell.length_c   1.000
_cell.angle_alpha   90.00
_cell.angle_beta   90.00
_cell.angle_gamma   90.00
#
_symmetry.space_group_name_H-M   'P 1'
#
loop_
_entity.id
_entity.type
_entity.pdbx_description
1 polymer ?
#
loop_
_entity_poly.entity_id
_entity_poly.type
_entity_poly.pdbx_seq_one_letter_code
_entity_poly.pdbx_strand_id
1 'polypeptide(L)' 'MVLGVAMVGAFFAMENSQPLGVNFIMMNGPSLSAGVWLIIFLAVGCILGLLASSIVIFSYRQKLARAAKKD' A
#
# COMPACT_ATOMS: atom_id res chain seq x y z
N MET A 1 -9.39 6.87 -15.32
CA MET A 1 -8.80 5.73 -14.59
C MET A 1 -8.95 5.87 -13.07
N VAL A 2 -8.42 6.93 -12.45
CA VAL A 2 -8.47 7.13 -10.98
C VAL A 2 -9.90 7.10 -10.41
N LEU A 3 -10.85 7.79 -11.05
CA LEU A 3 -12.26 7.78 -10.64
C LEU A 3 -12.90 6.38 -10.71
N GLY A 4 -12.53 5.57 -11.72
CA GLY A 4 -13.03 4.20 -11.86
C GLY A 4 -12.55 3.30 -10.72
N VAL A 5 -11.28 3.40 -10.36
CA VAL A 5 -10.71 2.64 -9.23
C VAL A 5 -11.35 3.07 -7.90
N ALA A 6 -11.55 4.38 -7.72
CA ALA A 6 -12.23 4.91 -6.53
C ALA A 6 -13.68 4.39 -6.41
N MET A 7 -14.43 4.36 -7.51
CA MET A 7 -15.78 3.79 -7.52
C MET A 7 -15.78 2.30 -7.16
N VAL A 8 -14.92 1.50 -7.78
CA VAL A 8 -14.83 0.06 -7.48
C VAL A 8 -14.52 -0.18 -6.00
N GLY A 9 -13.60 0.60 -5.42
CA GLY A 9 -13.31 0.55 -3.98
C GLY A 9 -14.51 0.93 -3.12
N ALA A 10 -15.24 2.00 -3.49
CA ALA A 10 -16.43 2.42 -2.75
C ALA A 10 -17.56 1.37 -2.77
N PHE A 11 -17.85 0.81 -3.95
CA PHE A 11 -18.84 -0.28 -4.09
C PHE A 11 -18.42 -1.53 -3.31
N PHE A 12 -17.13 -1.88 -3.36
CA PHE A 12 -16.61 -3.02 -2.60
C PHE A 12 -16.77 -2.83 -1.09
N ALA A 13 -16.49 -1.63 -0.57
CA ALA A 13 -16.69 -1.31 0.85
C ALA A 13 -18.17 -1.35 1.27
N MET A 14 -19.06 -0.85 0.40
CA MET A 14 -20.49 -0.82 0.65
C MET A 14 -21.11 -2.22 0.74
N GLU A 15 -20.76 -3.11 -0.21
CA GLU A 15 -21.27 -4.49 -0.25
C GLU A 15 -20.65 -5.37 0.84
N ASN A 16 -19.43 -5.07 1.29
CA ASN A 16 -18.72 -5.85 2.30
C ASN A 16 -18.73 -5.14 3.66
N SER A 17 -19.89 -4.63 4.09
CA SER A 17 -20.08 -3.82 5.30
C SER A 17 -20.06 -4.59 6.62
N GLN A 18 -19.80 -5.89 6.58
CA GLN A 18 -19.75 -6.75 7.77
C GLN A 18 -18.69 -6.27 8.78
N PRO A 19 -19.07 -6.00 10.04
CA PRO A 19 -18.14 -5.50 11.04
C PRO A 19 -17.13 -6.59 11.43
N LEU A 20 -15.85 -6.31 11.21
CA LEU A 20 -14.71 -7.18 11.47
C LEU A 20 -13.62 -6.38 12.21
N GLY A 21 -13.18 -6.90 13.36
CA GLY A 21 -11.98 -6.42 14.04
C GLY A 21 -10.77 -7.20 13.56
N VAL A 22 -9.76 -6.51 13.02
CA VAL A 22 -8.47 -7.13 12.68
C VAL A 22 -7.59 -7.15 13.91
N ASN A 23 -7.13 -8.34 14.31
CA ASN A 23 -6.25 -8.48 15.45
C ASN A 23 -4.79 -8.37 15.00
N PHE A 24 -4.09 -7.34 15.46
CA PHE A 24 -2.66 -7.17 15.21
C PHE A 24 -1.87 -7.76 16.38
N ILE A 25 -0.62 -8.15 16.11
CA ILE A 25 0.27 -8.80 17.10
C ILE A 25 0.39 -7.98 18.40
N MET A 26 0.35 -6.64 18.31
CA MET A 26 0.52 -5.73 19.45
C MET A 26 -0.78 -5.03 19.88
N MET A 27 -1.85 -5.09 19.07
CA MET A 27 -3.07 -4.32 19.33
C MET A 27 -4.29 -4.90 18.59
N ASN A 28 -5.48 -4.73 19.15
CA ASN A 28 -6.72 -5.03 18.43
C ASN A 28 -7.15 -3.82 17.61
N GLY A 29 -7.48 -4.02 16.34
CA GLY A 29 -8.05 -2.99 15.48
C GLY A 29 -9.53 -2.74 15.80
N PRO A 30 -10.05 -1.53 15.47
CA PRO A 30 -11.47 -1.21 15.64
C PRO A 30 -12.37 -2.11 14.78
N SER A 31 -13.62 -2.28 15.19
CA SER A 31 -14.63 -2.99 14.39
C SER A 31 -15.04 -2.11 13.20
N LEU A 32 -14.41 -2.35 12.05
CA LEU A 32 -14.71 -1.71 10.78
C LEU A 32 -15.23 -2.75 9.78
N SER A 33 -15.82 -2.30 8.69
CA SER A 33 -16.23 -3.18 7.59
C SER A 33 -15.03 -3.96 7.02
N ALA A 34 -15.26 -5.23 6.62
CA ALA A 34 -14.27 -6.05 5.91
C ALA A 34 -13.67 -5.31 4.70
N GLY A 35 -14.54 -4.65 3.92
CA GLY A 35 -14.14 -3.91 2.74
C GLY A 35 -13.22 -2.74 3.05
N VAL A 36 -13.46 -2.03 4.17
CA VAL A 36 -12.61 -0.92 4.62
C VAL A 36 -11.20 -1.42 4.98
N TRP A 37 -11.10 -2.52 5.72
CA TRP A 37 -9.80 -3.12 6.06
C TRP A 37 -9.00 -3.50 4.83
N LEU A 38 -9.63 -4.14 3.85
CA LEU A 38 -8.96 -4.55 2.60
C LEU A 38 -8.46 -3.35 1.80
N ILE A 39 -9.22 -2.27 1.73
CA ILE A 39 -8.81 -1.03 1.04
C ILE A 39 -7.62 -0.38 1.77
N ILE A 40 -7.63 -0.35 3.10
CA ILE A 40 -6.51 0.18 3.89
C ILE A 40 -5.25 -0.63 3.62
N PHE A 41 -5.30 -1.96 3.71
CA PHE A 41 -4.14 -2.81 3.45
C PHE A 41 -3.63 -2.70 2.01
N LEU A 42 -4.53 -2.59 1.04
CA LEU A 42 -4.16 -2.36 -0.35
C LEU A 42 -3.43 -1.04 -0.52
N ALA A 43 -3.95 0.05 0.05
CA ALA A 43 -3.34 1.37 -0.03
C ALA A 43 -1.94 1.37 0.61
N VAL A 44 -1.82 0.81 1.82
CA VAL A 44 -0.55 0.67 2.53
C VAL A 44 0.44 -0.18 1.73
N GLY A 45 0.01 -1.33 1.21
CA GLY A 45 0.85 -2.21 0.39
C GLY A 45 1.33 -1.55 -0.90
N CYS A 46 0.48 -0.79 -1.59
CA CYS A 46 0.86 -0.01 -2.77
C CYS A 46 1.93 1.04 -2.43
N ILE A 47 1.73 1.81 -1.35
CA ILE A 47 2.72 2.82 -0.91
C ILE A 47 4.05 2.15 -0.61
N LEU A 48 4.04 1.05 0.15
CA LEU A 48 5.26 0.29 0.47
C LEU A 48 5.95 -0.25 -0.80
N GLY A 49 5.20 -0.79 -1.77
CA GLY A 49 5.74 -1.27 -3.03
C GLY A 49 6.37 -0.16 -3.89
N LEU A 50 5.75 1.02 -3.93
CA LEU A 50 6.29 2.20 -4.60
C LEU A 50 7.58 2.70 -3.94
N LEU A 51 7.61 2.74 -2.60
CA LEU A 51 8.80 3.12 -1.84
C LEU A 51 9.94 2.11 -2.05
N ALA A 52 9.65 0.82 -1.97
CA ALA A 52 10.64 -0.24 -2.23
C ALA A 52 11.23 -0.12 -3.64
N SER A 53 10.39 0.09 -4.65
CA SER A 53 10.83 0.30 -6.04
C SER A 53 11.70 1.55 -6.19
N SER A 54 11.35 2.62 -5.49
CA SER A 54 12.11 3.89 -5.51
C SER A 54 13.49 3.75 -4.86
N ILE A 55 13.60 3.02 -3.75
CA ILE A 55 14.87 2.73 -3.07
C ILE A 55 15.81 1.95 -3.99
N VAL A 56 15.28 0.95 -4.71
CA VAL A 56 16.06 0.14 -5.65
C VAL A 56 16.66 1.04 -6.73
N ILE A 57 15.85 1.88 -7.38
CA ILE A 57 16.32 2.80 -8.43
C ILE A 57 17.38 3.77 -7.89
N PHE A 58 17.17 4.33 -6.69
CA PHE A 58 18.14 5.22 -6.06
C PHE A 58 19.47 4.51 -5.79
N SER A 59 19.44 3.27 -5.31
CA SER A 59 20.64 2.48 -5.05
C SER A 59 21.44 2.18 -6.32
N TYR A 60 20.77 1.92 -7.45
CA TYR A 60 21.42 1.74 -8.75
C TYR A 60 22.11 3.01 -9.23
N ARG A 61 21.44 4.17 -9.10
CA ARG A 61 22.02 5.47 -9.47
C ARG A 61 23.25 5.81 -8.64
N GLN A 62 23.23 5.49 -7.34
CA GLN A 62 24.40 5.69 -6.47
C GLN A 62 25.58 4.78 -6.85
N LYS A 63 25.32 3.52 -7.23
CA LYS A 63 26.38 2.60 -7.70
C LYS A 63 27.00 3.10 -9.02
N LEU A 64 26.19 3.57 -9.96
CA LEU A 64 26.66 4.16 -11.23
C LEU A 64 27.49 5.43 -11.00
N ALA A 65 27.05 6.34 -10.13
CA ALA A 65 27.79 7.56 -9.82
C ALA A 65 29.15 7.29 -9.15
N ARG A 66 29.27 6.20 -8.38
CA ARG A 66 30.55 5.77 -7.78
C ARG A 66 31.49 5.14 -8.81
N ALA A 67 30.96 4.35 -9.75
CA ALA A 67 31.76 3.77 -10.83
C ALA A 67 32.31 4.85 -11.78
N ALA A 68 31.49 5.86 -12.12
CA ALA A 68 31.88 6.97 -13.00
C ALA A 68 32.90 7.95 -12.38
N LYS A 69 33.17 7.89 -11.07
CA LYS A 69 34.21 8.68 -10.40
C LYS A 69 35.57 7.96 -10.33
N LYS A 70 35.65 6.71 -10.83
CA LYS A 70 36.87 5.88 -10.79
C LYS A 70 37.66 5.91 -12.11
N ASP A 71 37.13 6.58 -13.14
CA ASP A 71 37.83 6.97 -14.36
C ASP A 71 38.26 8.45 -14.26
#